data_AF-A0A840ZQF3-F1
#
_entry.id   AF-A0A840ZQF3-F1
#
_cell.length_a   1.000
_cell.length_b   1.000
_cell.length_c   1.000
_cell.angle_alpha   90.00
_cell.angle_beta   90.00
_cell.angle_gamma   90.00
#
_symmetry.space_group_name_H-M   'P 1'
#
loop_
_entity.id
_entity.type
_entity.pdbx_description
1 polymer ?
#
loop_
_entity_poly.entity_id
_entity_poly.type
_entity_poly.pdbx_seq_one_letter_code
_entity_poly.pdbx_strand_id
1 'polypeptide(L)'
;MSELSGSTTRAAPRRTLDIEVALQWAYRDELPKRRDDHPLRGIGYPSTHPMWRAGAFGGRIDCWNRDPGFPLAMGDPSPDALRIEAAVEALDDATLDILPYDVGKGLGEHVDLRHVISITRRDVRSWIVTYARNGKRPDLGGPAEFEPVRGANGKAEIWETVSIPAGEGPDGTPWFTTFDRRTTSVRAGTYPDGAFCKLQWVRTADDIAEDRARYALWHAGLTLLAEILTPVLQTVAVAPPAAVTRPWIEAEPAPPTIRPNLARRTVALDRRRPVARRAPGRRPEPVRMSPPSEWKPAGAA
;
A
#
# COMPACT_ATOMS: atom_id res chain seq x y z
N MET A 1 -17.31 -20.69 59.95
CA MET A 1 -16.50 -19.85 59.05
C MET A 1 -15.92 -20.77 58.00
N SER A 2 -16.62 -20.94 56.88
CA SER A 2 -16.21 -21.84 55.80
C SER A 2 -15.39 -21.04 54.79
N GLU A 3 -14.09 -21.28 54.77
CA GLU A 3 -13.18 -20.79 53.73
C GLU A 3 -13.49 -21.53 52.43
N LEU A 4 -14.19 -20.86 51.51
CA LEU A 4 -14.35 -21.34 50.14
C LEU A 4 -12.98 -21.26 49.46
N SER A 5 -12.26 -22.38 49.38
CA SER A 5 -11.07 -22.53 48.53
C SER A 5 -11.46 -22.28 47.07
N GLY A 6 -11.30 -21.02 46.64
CA GLY A 6 -11.41 -20.63 45.24
C GLY A 6 -10.27 -21.27 44.44
N SER A 7 -10.59 -22.34 43.72
CA SER A 7 -9.70 -22.90 42.69
C SER A 7 -9.38 -21.81 41.68
N THR A 8 -8.18 -21.23 41.80
CA THR A 8 -7.69 -20.23 40.85
C THR A 8 -7.30 -20.96 39.58
N THR A 9 -8.25 -21.11 38.65
CA THR A 9 -7.97 -21.68 37.33
C THR A 9 -6.96 -20.77 36.64
N ARG A 10 -5.71 -21.24 36.56
CA ARG A 10 -4.61 -20.51 35.90
C ARG A 10 -5.00 -20.29 34.43
N ALA A 11 -5.29 -19.04 34.08
CA ALA A 11 -5.62 -18.66 32.71
C ALA A 11 -4.50 -19.12 31.78
N ALA A 12 -4.86 -19.72 30.65
CA ALA A 12 -3.90 -20.08 29.61
C ALA A 12 -3.15 -18.81 29.16
N PRO A 13 -1.83 -18.91 28.85
CA PRO A 13 -1.07 -17.77 28.39
C PRO A 13 -1.70 -17.21 27.11
N ARG A 14 -2.04 -15.92 27.12
CA ARG A 14 -2.58 -15.23 25.93
C ARG A 14 -1.49 -15.11 24.87
N ARG A 15 -1.88 -15.30 23.61
CA ARG A 15 -0.98 -15.05 22.50
C ARG A 15 -0.87 -13.55 22.29
N THR A 16 0.33 -12.99 22.42
CA THR A 16 0.57 -11.58 22.09
C THR A 16 0.71 -11.40 20.58
N LEU A 17 -0.06 -10.49 20.00
CA LEU A 17 -0.02 -10.10 18.60
C LEU A 17 0.13 -8.59 18.49
N ASP A 18 0.87 -8.12 17.50
CA ASP A 18 0.81 -6.73 17.04
C ASP A 18 -0.60 -6.41 16.50
N ILE A 19 -1.08 -5.18 16.69
CA ILE A 19 -2.42 -4.76 16.22
C ILE A 19 -2.61 -4.97 14.70
N GLU A 20 -1.58 -4.77 13.88
CA GLU A 20 -1.65 -5.01 12.43
C GLU A 20 -1.92 -6.50 12.15
N VAL A 21 -1.22 -7.39 12.87
CA VAL A 21 -1.35 -8.84 12.75
C VAL A 21 -2.70 -9.33 13.31
N ALA A 22 -3.18 -8.73 14.39
CA ALA A 22 -4.48 -9.04 14.98
C ALA A 22 -5.63 -8.66 14.02
N LEU A 23 -5.56 -7.46 13.41
CA LEU A 23 -6.51 -7.02 12.39
C LEU A 23 -6.46 -7.91 11.15
N GLN A 24 -5.26 -8.25 10.68
CA GLN A 24 -5.10 -9.13 9.52
C GLN A 24 -5.72 -10.51 9.78
N TRP A 25 -5.44 -11.12 10.94
CA TRP A 25 -6.04 -12.38 11.36
C TRP A 25 -7.57 -12.26 11.44
N ALA A 26 -8.09 -11.21 12.08
CA ALA A 26 -9.53 -11.00 12.19
C ALA A 26 -10.19 -10.90 10.81
N TYR A 27 -9.73 -9.99 9.94
CA TYR A 27 -10.39 -9.71 8.65
C TYR A 27 -10.13 -10.73 7.55
N ARG A 28 -8.97 -11.41 7.54
CA ARG A 28 -8.65 -12.41 6.51
C ARG A 28 -9.01 -13.83 6.91
N ASP A 29 -8.81 -14.18 8.17
CA ASP A 29 -8.87 -15.57 8.60
C ASP A 29 -10.17 -15.88 9.38
N GLU A 30 -10.63 -14.97 10.23
CA GLU A 30 -11.76 -15.24 11.16
C GLU A 30 -13.12 -14.74 10.67
N LEU A 31 -13.24 -13.45 10.34
CA LEU A 31 -14.52 -12.84 9.96
C LEU A 31 -15.15 -13.49 8.72
N PRO A 32 -14.40 -13.96 7.70
CA PRO A 32 -14.98 -14.71 6.59
C PRO A 32 -15.65 -16.04 6.99
N LYS A 33 -15.43 -16.53 8.22
CA LYS A 33 -16.15 -17.69 8.78
C LYS A 33 -17.55 -17.33 9.22
N ARG A 34 -17.84 -16.05 9.49
CA ARG A 34 -19.19 -15.58 9.81
C ARG A 34 -20.09 -15.96 8.64
N ARG A 35 -21.00 -16.90 8.87
CA ARG A 35 -22.12 -17.13 7.98
C ARG A 35 -23.00 -15.90 8.10
N ASP A 36 -22.74 -14.91 7.25
CA ASP A 36 -23.79 -13.99 6.92
C ASP A 36 -24.82 -14.85 6.19
N ASP A 37 -25.83 -15.36 6.92
CA ASP A 37 -27.06 -15.95 6.37
C ASP A 37 -27.86 -14.90 5.57
N HIS A 38 -27.18 -13.91 4.98
CA HIS A 38 -27.67 -13.27 3.79
C HIS A 38 -27.87 -14.38 2.78
N PRO A 39 -29.14 -14.72 2.41
CA PRO A 39 -29.36 -15.61 1.29
C PRO A 39 -28.56 -14.97 0.17
N LEU A 40 -27.65 -15.75 -0.46
CA LEU A 40 -26.90 -15.31 -1.62
C LEU A 40 -27.89 -14.60 -2.53
N ARG A 41 -27.96 -13.27 -2.47
CA ARG A 41 -28.73 -12.47 -3.40
C ARG A 41 -27.88 -12.61 -4.63
N GLY A 42 -28.14 -13.68 -5.37
CA GLY A 42 -27.57 -13.90 -6.68
C GLY A 42 -27.88 -12.64 -7.45
N ILE A 43 -26.88 -11.76 -7.54
CA ILE A 43 -26.65 -11.00 -8.75
C ILE A 43 -26.82 -12.06 -9.84
N GLY A 44 -27.80 -11.87 -10.73
CA GLY A 44 -28.12 -12.82 -11.79
C GLY A 44 -26.90 -13.04 -12.67
N TYR A 45 -25.97 -13.86 -12.23
CA TYR A 45 -24.82 -14.28 -13.02
C TYR A 45 -25.35 -15.31 -14.02
N PRO A 46 -25.10 -15.11 -15.32
CA PRO A 46 -25.48 -16.08 -16.33
C PRO A 46 -24.76 -17.40 -16.04
N SER A 47 -25.56 -18.46 -15.86
CA SER A 47 -25.19 -19.89 -15.91
C SER A 47 -23.68 -20.18 -15.81
N THR A 48 -23.12 -20.15 -14.60
CA THR A 48 -21.78 -20.69 -14.36
C THR A 48 -21.72 -22.16 -14.77
N HIS A 49 -20.75 -22.47 -15.64
CA HIS A 49 -20.54 -23.74 -16.33
C HIS A 49 -20.51 -24.96 -15.35
N PRO A 50 -21.11 -26.12 -15.71
CA PRO A 50 -21.26 -27.30 -14.85
C PRO A 50 -19.97 -27.90 -14.27
N MET A 51 -18.78 -27.46 -14.70
CA MET A 51 -17.52 -27.88 -14.08
C MET A 51 -17.34 -27.36 -12.65
N TRP A 52 -17.94 -26.22 -12.29
CA TRP A 52 -17.89 -25.68 -10.93
C TRP A 52 -18.83 -26.43 -9.95
N ARG A 53 -19.71 -27.30 -10.48
CA ARG A 53 -20.55 -28.21 -9.66
C ARG A 53 -19.78 -29.41 -9.12
N ALA A 54 -18.64 -29.78 -9.70
CA ALA A 54 -17.88 -30.97 -9.32
C ALA A 54 -17.16 -30.82 -7.95
N GLY A 55 -16.99 -29.61 -7.42
CA GLY A 55 -16.48 -29.38 -6.07
C GLY A 55 -17.44 -29.79 -4.95
N ALA A 56 -18.71 -30.07 -5.26
CA ALA A 56 -19.75 -30.40 -4.28
C ALA A 56 -19.83 -31.89 -3.89
N PHE A 57 -19.09 -32.80 -4.55
CA PHE A 57 -19.21 -34.26 -4.38
C PHE A 57 -17.96 -34.98 -3.84
N GLY A 58 -17.30 -34.41 -2.83
CA GLY A 58 -16.48 -35.22 -1.91
C GLY A 58 -15.08 -35.65 -2.38
N GLY A 59 -14.51 -34.99 -3.38
CA GLY A 59 -13.07 -35.08 -3.62
C GLY A 59 -12.32 -34.39 -2.47
N ARG A 60 -11.39 -35.09 -1.81
CA ARG A 60 -10.44 -34.48 -0.87
C ARG A 60 -9.59 -33.47 -1.64
N ILE A 61 -10.00 -32.20 -1.60
CA ILE A 61 -9.18 -31.10 -2.06
C ILE A 61 -8.03 -31.00 -1.06
N ASP A 62 -6.81 -31.30 -1.54
CA ASP A 62 -5.60 -31.18 -0.75
C ASP A 62 -5.39 -29.71 -0.40
N CYS A 63 -5.68 -29.33 0.85
CA CYS A 63 -5.63 -27.96 1.36
C CYS A 63 -4.18 -27.44 1.57
N TRP A 64 -3.19 -28.12 0.99
CA TRP A 64 -1.78 -27.81 1.23
C TRP A 64 -1.33 -26.49 0.58
N ASN A 65 -1.98 -26.08 -0.51
CA ASN A 65 -1.86 -24.71 -1.00
C ASN A 65 -2.99 -23.87 -0.40
N ARG A 66 -2.65 -23.14 0.67
CA ARG A 66 -3.49 -22.12 1.30
C ARG A 66 -3.71 -20.95 0.33
N ASP A 67 -4.56 -21.12 -0.68
CA ASP A 67 -5.22 -19.97 -1.26
C ASP A 67 -6.25 -19.44 -0.24
N PRO A 68 -6.26 -18.13 0.07
CA PRO A 68 -7.18 -17.53 1.02
C PRO A 68 -8.59 -17.58 0.43
N GLY A 69 -9.37 -18.63 0.73
CA GLY A 69 -10.69 -18.77 0.11
C GLY A 69 -11.57 -19.96 0.47
N PHE A 70 -11.24 -20.82 1.44
CA PHE A 70 -12.16 -21.92 1.83
C PHE A 70 -12.67 -21.81 3.29
N PRO A 71 -13.65 -20.92 3.57
CA PRO A 71 -14.18 -20.66 4.92
C PRO A 71 -15.27 -21.63 5.40
N LEU A 72 -15.91 -22.39 4.51
CA LEU A 72 -17.18 -23.10 4.80
C LEU A 72 -17.11 -24.23 5.84
N ALA A 73 -15.93 -24.72 6.21
CA ALA A 73 -15.76 -25.86 7.12
C ALA A 73 -15.20 -25.49 8.51
N MET A 74 -14.98 -24.20 8.81
CA MET A 74 -14.12 -23.77 9.93
C MET A 74 -14.85 -23.32 11.21
N GLY A 75 -16.17 -23.54 11.30
CA GLY A 75 -16.96 -23.20 12.49
C GLY A 75 -17.26 -21.69 12.62
N ASP A 76 -17.76 -21.29 13.78
CA ASP A 76 -18.10 -19.88 14.07
C ASP A 76 -16.83 -19.01 14.20
N PRO A 77 -16.89 -17.72 13.82
CA PRO A 77 -15.77 -16.80 13.97
C PRO A 77 -15.38 -16.65 15.45
N SER A 78 -14.08 -16.47 15.73
CA SER A 78 -13.61 -16.23 17.08
C SER A 78 -14.30 -15.00 17.73
N PRO A 79 -14.71 -15.06 19.00
CA PRO A 79 -15.35 -13.92 19.68
C PRO A 79 -14.45 -12.69 19.74
N ASP A 80 -13.13 -12.88 19.75
CA ASP A 80 -12.16 -11.78 19.70
C ASP A 80 -12.14 -11.08 18.33
N ALA A 81 -12.37 -11.82 17.23
CA ALA A 81 -12.46 -11.22 15.90
C ALA A 81 -13.71 -10.34 15.74
N LEU A 82 -14.84 -10.77 16.31
CA LEU A 82 -16.07 -9.96 16.34
C LEU A 82 -15.90 -8.68 17.16
N ARG A 83 -15.16 -8.75 18.29
CA ARG A 83 -14.82 -7.56 19.10
C ARG A 83 -13.91 -6.60 18.34
N ILE A 84 -12.96 -7.12 17.58
CA ILE A 84 -12.08 -6.30 16.71
C ILE A 84 -12.91 -5.57 15.67
N GLU A 85 -13.80 -6.26 14.95
CA GLU A 85 -14.70 -5.66 13.96
C GLU A 85 -15.55 -4.54 14.59
N ALA A 86 -16.20 -4.84 15.72
CA ALA A 86 -17.02 -3.87 16.44
C ALA A 86 -16.21 -2.63 16.89
N ALA A 87 -14.97 -2.81 17.33
CA ALA A 87 -14.09 -1.70 17.70
C ALA A 87 -13.71 -0.84 16.49
N VAL A 88 -13.45 -1.45 15.33
CA VAL A 88 -13.18 -0.73 14.07
C VAL A 88 -14.42 0.02 13.59
N GLU A 89 -15.61 -0.57 13.73
CA GLU A 89 -16.89 0.09 13.42
C GLU A 89 -17.24 1.22 14.40
N ALA A 90 -16.80 1.13 15.65
CA ALA A 90 -16.98 2.17 16.66
C ALA A 90 -15.90 3.26 16.62
N LEU A 91 -14.88 3.12 15.76
CA LEU A 91 -13.80 4.10 15.65
C LEU A 91 -14.34 5.44 15.18
N ASP A 92 -14.21 6.45 16.05
CA ASP A 92 -14.54 7.85 15.78
C ASP A 92 -13.31 8.58 15.23
N ASP A 93 -13.40 8.98 13.97
CA ASP A 93 -12.32 9.65 13.27
C ASP A 93 -12.00 11.02 13.90
N ALA A 94 -12.92 11.69 14.58
CA ALA A 94 -12.69 12.97 15.26
C ALA A 94 -11.76 12.85 16.47
N THR A 95 -11.69 11.68 17.10
CA THR A 95 -10.87 11.44 18.31
C THR A 95 -9.39 11.20 18.01
N LEU A 96 -9.03 10.99 16.74
CA LEU A 96 -7.66 10.68 16.34
C LEU A 96 -6.76 11.92 16.47
N ASP A 97 -5.84 11.86 17.43
CA ASP A 97 -4.76 12.82 17.58
C ASP A 97 -3.65 12.56 16.56
N ILE A 98 -3.43 13.57 15.71
CA ILE A 98 -2.45 13.56 14.63
C ILE A 98 -1.32 14.56 14.87
N LEU A 99 -1.39 15.35 15.95
CA LEU A 99 -0.36 16.34 16.27
C LEU A 99 1.03 15.70 16.45
N PRO A 100 1.18 14.51 17.08
CA PRO A 100 2.49 13.89 17.27
C PRO A 100 3.22 13.49 15.99
N TYR A 101 2.55 13.49 14.83
CA TYR A 101 3.09 12.94 13.59
C TYR A 101 3.90 13.95 12.78
N ASP A 102 3.75 15.26 13.00
CA ASP A 102 4.46 16.31 12.24
C ASP A 102 4.30 16.18 10.72
N VAL A 103 3.07 15.94 10.23
CA VAL A 103 2.75 15.71 8.79
C VAL A 103 3.37 16.78 7.89
N GLY A 104 3.30 18.05 8.30
CA GLY A 104 3.78 19.22 7.54
C GLY A 104 5.29 19.42 7.50
N LYS A 105 6.08 18.63 8.23
CA LYS A 105 7.53 18.89 8.37
C LYS A 105 8.23 18.87 7.02
N GLY A 106 8.78 20.02 6.63
CA GLY A 106 9.56 20.18 5.40
C GLY A 106 8.74 20.35 4.11
N LEU A 107 7.42 20.57 4.19
CA LEU A 107 6.57 20.74 2.99
C LEU A 107 6.38 22.21 2.55
N GLY A 108 6.86 23.17 3.34
CA GLY A 108 6.69 24.61 3.08
C GLY A 108 5.38 25.17 3.66
N GLU A 109 5.26 26.49 3.68
CA GLU A 109 4.13 27.21 4.30
C GLU A 109 2.85 27.22 3.43
N HIS A 110 2.98 26.89 2.14
CA HIS A 110 1.88 26.96 1.19
C HIS A 110 0.93 25.76 1.23
N VAL A 111 1.30 24.68 1.93
CA VAL A 111 0.48 23.48 2.05
C VAL A 111 -0.66 23.71 3.03
N ASP A 112 -1.90 23.59 2.56
CA ASP A 112 -3.09 23.66 3.41
C ASP A 112 -3.30 22.32 4.14
N LEU A 113 -2.50 22.11 5.18
CA LEU A 113 -2.54 20.88 5.98
C LEU A 113 -3.92 20.64 6.60
N ARG A 114 -4.64 21.71 6.98
CA ARG A 114 -5.97 21.58 7.59
C ARG A 114 -6.96 21.01 6.59
N HIS A 115 -6.94 21.51 5.36
CA HIS A 115 -7.78 21.02 4.29
C HIS A 115 -7.45 19.55 3.95
N VAL A 116 -6.17 19.24 3.75
CA VAL A 116 -5.71 17.87 3.44
C VAL A 116 -6.16 16.90 4.53
N ILE A 117 -5.84 17.18 5.80
CA ILE A 117 -6.24 16.33 6.94
C ILE A 117 -7.76 16.16 7.00
N SER A 118 -8.54 17.21 6.75
CA SER A 118 -10.00 17.15 6.81
C SER A 118 -10.61 16.24 5.74
N ILE A 119 -10.03 16.19 4.54
CA ILE A 119 -10.48 15.30 3.48
C ILE A 119 -10.09 13.86 3.83
N THR A 120 -8.83 13.66 4.17
CA THR A 120 -8.25 12.34 4.43
C THR A 120 -8.90 11.65 5.65
N ARG A 121 -9.34 12.40 6.66
CA ARG A 121 -9.93 11.82 7.89
C ARG A 121 -11.17 10.95 7.65
N ARG A 122 -11.99 11.27 6.65
CA ARG A 122 -13.28 10.60 6.38
C ARG A 122 -13.16 9.12 6.00
N ASP A 123 -12.00 8.70 5.50
CA ASP A 123 -11.79 7.36 4.96
C ASP A 123 -10.97 6.44 5.87
N VAL A 124 -10.59 6.89 7.06
CA VAL A 124 -9.66 6.18 7.95
C VAL A 124 -10.08 4.73 8.25
N ARG A 125 -11.38 4.52 8.50
CA ARG A 125 -11.93 3.18 8.76
C ARG A 125 -11.79 2.26 7.55
N SER A 126 -12.13 2.77 6.36
CA SER A 126 -12.03 2.04 5.10
C SER A 126 -10.59 1.61 4.83
N TRP A 127 -9.63 2.49 5.11
CA TRP A 127 -8.21 2.17 5.00
C TRP A 127 -7.75 1.12 5.99
N ILE A 128 -8.09 1.22 7.27
CA ILE A 128 -7.73 0.20 8.27
C ILE A 128 -8.19 -1.19 7.81
N VAL A 129 -9.43 -1.33 7.35
CA VAL A 129 -9.96 -2.60 6.85
C VAL A 129 -9.24 -3.05 5.57
N THR A 130 -9.02 -2.14 4.63
CA THR A 130 -8.34 -2.43 3.35
C THR A 130 -6.91 -2.92 3.59
N TYR A 131 -6.16 -2.26 4.45
CA TYR A 131 -4.79 -2.60 4.80
C TYR A 131 -4.69 -3.88 5.63
N ALA A 132 -5.64 -4.12 6.54
CA ALA A 132 -5.75 -5.38 7.27
C ALA A 132 -5.98 -6.58 6.32
N ARG A 133 -6.87 -6.42 5.32
CA ARG A 133 -7.13 -7.47 4.31
C ARG A 133 -5.93 -7.72 3.41
N ASN A 134 -5.26 -6.66 2.98
CA ASN A 134 -4.14 -6.75 2.06
C ASN A 134 -2.82 -7.16 2.74
N GLY A 135 -2.70 -6.97 4.06
CA GLY A 135 -1.45 -7.16 4.79
C GLY A 135 -0.37 -6.18 4.33
N LYS A 136 -0.76 -4.94 4.00
CA LYS A 136 0.12 -3.86 3.55
C LYS A 136 -0.18 -2.60 4.35
N ARG A 137 0.74 -1.64 4.37
CA ARG A 137 0.57 -0.31 4.99
C ARG A 137 0.23 0.74 3.93
N PRO A 138 -0.26 1.94 4.31
CA PRO A 138 -0.34 3.08 3.41
C PRO A 138 1.01 3.36 2.75
N ASP A 139 0.99 3.52 1.43
CA ASP A 139 2.16 3.95 0.67
C ASP A 139 2.39 5.44 0.91
N LEU A 140 3.64 5.82 1.17
CA LEU A 140 4.06 7.22 1.31
C LEU A 140 4.44 7.83 -0.05
N GLY A 141 4.50 6.99 -1.08
CA GLY A 141 5.07 7.32 -2.38
C GLY A 141 6.56 7.69 -2.29
N GLY A 142 7.10 8.22 -3.38
CA GLY A 142 8.43 8.81 -3.46
C GLY A 142 8.55 10.25 -2.93
N PRO A 143 9.63 10.97 -3.30
CA PRO A 143 9.79 12.40 -3.02
C PRO A 143 8.92 13.27 -3.96
N ALA A 144 9.06 14.60 -3.82
CA ALA A 144 8.51 15.54 -4.80
C ALA A 144 9.18 15.32 -6.16
N GLU A 145 8.38 15.33 -7.21
CA GLU A 145 8.84 15.07 -8.57
C GLU A 145 8.48 16.23 -9.47
N PHE A 146 9.44 16.64 -10.29
CA PHE A 146 9.25 17.67 -11.29
C PHE A 146 9.58 17.14 -12.67
N GLU A 147 8.87 17.65 -13.67
CA GLU A 147 9.13 17.34 -15.07
C GLU A 147 9.13 18.61 -15.92
N PRO A 148 9.76 18.58 -17.11
CA PRO A 148 9.59 19.62 -18.11
C PRO A 148 8.12 19.82 -18.48
N VAL A 149 7.65 21.07 -18.55
CA VAL A 149 6.34 21.38 -19.13
C VAL A 149 6.32 20.88 -20.57
N ARG A 150 5.37 20.00 -20.90
CA ARG A 150 5.23 19.40 -22.23
C ARG A 150 4.12 20.07 -23.02
N GLY A 151 4.38 20.29 -24.31
CA GLY A 151 3.36 20.78 -25.23
C GLY A 151 2.44 19.67 -25.73
N ALA A 152 1.48 20.02 -26.57
CA ALA A 152 0.50 19.07 -27.14
C ALA A 152 1.16 17.92 -27.94
N ASN A 153 2.41 18.07 -28.38
CA ASN A 153 3.18 17.04 -29.07
C ASN A 153 4.00 16.12 -28.13
N GLY A 154 3.85 16.27 -26.81
CA GLY A 154 4.58 15.52 -25.79
C GLY A 154 6.06 15.91 -25.63
N LYS A 155 6.56 16.88 -26.41
CA LYS A 155 7.92 17.40 -26.28
C LYS A 155 7.96 18.53 -25.24
N ALA A 156 9.11 18.69 -24.60
CA ALA A 156 9.35 19.78 -23.67
C ALA A 156 9.19 21.13 -24.38
N GLU A 157 8.45 22.05 -23.77
CA GLU A 157 8.29 23.40 -24.26
C GLU A 157 9.51 24.24 -23.90
N ILE A 158 9.99 24.99 -24.88
CA ILE A 158 11.08 25.93 -24.71
C ILE A 158 10.49 27.33 -24.62
N TRP A 159 10.97 28.07 -23.64
CA TRP A 159 10.49 29.39 -23.27
C TRP A 159 11.65 30.37 -23.33
N GLU A 160 11.33 31.63 -23.58
CA GLU A 160 12.26 32.74 -23.45
C GLU A 160 11.62 33.82 -22.57
N THR A 161 12.43 34.52 -21.79
CA THR A 161 11.96 35.63 -20.96
C THR A 161 12.02 36.90 -21.79
N VAL A 162 10.87 37.49 -22.10
CA VAL A 162 10.76 38.72 -22.90
C VAL A 162 10.43 39.88 -21.97
N SER A 163 11.19 40.96 -22.10
CA SER A 163 10.93 42.21 -21.39
C SER A 163 10.43 43.25 -22.38
N ILE A 164 9.21 43.75 -22.19
CA ILE A 164 8.58 44.76 -23.05
C ILE A 164 8.49 46.08 -22.28
N PRO A 165 8.84 47.23 -22.89
CA PRO A 165 8.64 48.54 -22.27
C PRO A 165 7.18 48.74 -21.84
N ALA A 166 6.97 49.10 -20.58
CA ALA A 166 5.67 49.28 -19.95
C ALA A 166 5.39 50.73 -19.53
N GLY A 167 6.18 51.67 -20.06
CA GLY A 167 6.11 53.10 -19.75
C GLY A 167 7.41 53.62 -19.17
N GLU A 168 7.35 54.83 -18.61
CA GLU A 168 8.45 55.49 -17.94
C GLU A 168 8.02 55.87 -16.53
N GLY A 169 8.92 55.69 -15.56
CA GLY A 169 8.72 56.18 -14.21
C GLY A 169 8.81 57.72 -14.12
N PRO A 170 8.51 58.31 -12.97
CA PRO A 170 8.56 59.76 -12.76
C PRO A 170 9.94 60.38 -13.05
N ASP A 171 11.01 59.60 -12.99
CA ASP A 171 12.38 60.03 -13.28
C ASP A 171 12.80 59.81 -14.75
N GLY A 172 11.86 59.44 -15.63
CA GLY A 172 12.15 59.10 -17.04
C GLY A 172 12.83 57.74 -17.24
N THR A 173 12.97 56.93 -16.19
CA THR A 173 13.54 55.58 -16.30
C THR A 173 12.50 54.64 -16.92
N PRO A 174 12.82 53.92 -18.01
CA PRO A 174 11.86 53.00 -18.64
C PRO A 174 11.55 51.84 -17.69
N TRP A 175 10.26 51.58 -17.52
CA TRP A 175 9.78 50.38 -16.83
C TRP A 175 9.61 49.25 -17.85
N PHE A 176 9.87 48.02 -17.41
CA PHE A 176 9.69 46.84 -18.23
C PHE A 176 8.75 45.87 -17.53
N THR A 177 7.85 45.27 -18.31
CA THR A 177 7.10 44.08 -17.89
C THR A 177 7.80 42.88 -18.48
N THR A 178 8.21 41.97 -17.60
CA THR A 178 8.86 40.71 -17.97
C THR A 178 7.84 39.58 -17.91
N PHE A 179 7.75 38.79 -18.96
CA PHE A 179 6.96 37.56 -18.98
C PHE A 179 7.62 36.50 -19.85
N ASP A 180 7.29 35.25 -19.57
CA ASP A 180 7.82 34.14 -20.35
C ASP A 180 6.93 33.87 -21.56
N ARG A 181 7.56 33.75 -22.72
CA ARG A 181 6.90 33.43 -23.98
C ARG A 181 7.43 32.11 -24.51
N ARG A 182 6.57 31.26 -25.08
CA ARG A 182 7.01 30.06 -25.80
C ARG A 182 7.85 30.48 -27.00
N THR A 183 8.98 29.82 -27.19
CA THR A 183 9.88 30.05 -28.32
C THR A 183 10.11 28.74 -29.09
N THR A 184 10.54 28.85 -30.33
CA THR A 184 10.87 27.71 -31.18
C THR A 184 12.37 27.65 -31.42
N SER A 185 12.86 26.46 -31.79
CA SER A 185 14.25 26.30 -32.20
C SER A 185 14.56 27.15 -33.44
N VAL A 186 15.66 27.91 -33.43
CA VAL A 186 16.13 28.68 -34.59
C VAL A 186 16.58 27.72 -35.70
N ARG A 187 17.21 26.61 -35.31
CA ARG A 187 17.63 25.49 -36.16
C ARG A 187 17.50 24.18 -35.38
N ALA A 188 17.59 23.03 -36.05
CA ALA A 188 17.54 21.73 -35.38
C ALA A 188 18.59 21.64 -34.25
N GLY A 189 18.11 21.57 -33.00
CA GLY A 189 18.96 21.52 -31.80
C GLY A 189 19.58 22.85 -31.36
N THR A 190 19.23 23.98 -31.99
CA THR A 190 19.72 25.32 -31.63
C THR A 190 18.57 26.20 -31.18
N TYR A 191 18.69 26.79 -30.00
CA TYR A 191 17.67 27.67 -29.40
C TYR A 191 18.21 29.10 -29.28
N PRO A 192 17.33 30.11 -29.19
CA PRO A 192 17.75 31.48 -28.90
C PRO A 192 18.50 31.59 -27.56
N ASP A 193 19.37 32.58 -27.44
CA ASP A 193 20.05 32.87 -26.18
C ASP A 193 19.02 33.24 -25.10
N GLY A 194 19.19 32.69 -23.89
CA GLY A 194 18.23 32.85 -22.81
C GLY A 194 16.99 31.94 -22.90
N ALA A 195 16.96 31.02 -23.87
CA ALA A 195 15.93 29.99 -23.91
C ALA A 195 16.11 28.99 -22.75
N PHE A 196 15.00 28.60 -22.12
CA PHE A 196 14.97 27.66 -21.01
C PHE A 196 13.76 26.75 -21.09
N CYS A 197 13.73 25.71 -20.26
CA CYS A 197 12.58 24.83 -20.12
C CYS A 197 11.93 25.03 -18.76
N LYS A 198 10.63 25.30 -18.74
CA LYS A 198 9.88 25.39 -17.49
C LYS A 198 9.73 24.01 -16.88
N LEU A 199 9.90 23.92 -15.56
CA LEU A 199 9.60 22.74 -14.79
C LEU A 199 8.24 22.91 -14.13
N GLN A 200 7.48 21.82 -14.08
CA GLN A 200 6.25 21.73 -13.30
C GLN A 200 6.38 20.62 -12.27
N TRP A 201 5.79 20.80 -11.11
CA TRP A 201 5.64 19.73 -10.13
C TRP A 201 4.60 18.73 -10.64
N VAL A 202 5.02 17.50 -10.88
CA VAL A 202 4.11 16.37 -11.17
C VAL A 202 3.53 15.85 -9.87
N ARG A 203 4.38 15.84 -8.84
CA ARG A 203 3.99 15.55 -7.48
C ARG A 203 4.32 16.72 -6.60
N THR A 204 3.27 17.32 -6.09
CA THR A 204 3.28 18.54 -5.30
C THR A 204 3.53 18.25 -3.84
N ALA A 205 3.76 19.32 -3.06
CA ALA A 205 3.84 19.21 -1.61
C ALA A 205 2.49 18.79 -0.98
N ASP A 206 1.36 19.11 -1.63
CA ASP A 206 0.02 18.69 -1.19
C ASP A 206 -0.17 17.18 -1.35
N ASP A 207 0.30 16.58 -2.45
CA ASP A 207 0.24 15.12 -2.66
C ASP A 207 1.03 14.38 -1.57
N ILE A 208 2.22 14.89 -1.23
CA ILE A 208 3.05 14.33 -0.15
C ILE A 208 2.37 14.52 1.21
N ALA A 209 1.73 15.68 1.43
CA ALA A 209 0.98 15.94 2.65
C ALA A 209 -0.19 14.96 2.80
N GLU A 210 -0.89 14.65 1.72
CA GLU A 210 -2.00 13.69 1.70
C GLU A 210 -1.51 12.29 2.07
N ASP A 211 -0.43 11.82 1.45
CA ASP A 211 0.13 10.49 1.75
C ASP A 211 0.59 10.37 3.21
N ARG A 212 1.23 11.42 3.74
CA ARG A 212 1.63 11.49 5.15
C ARG A 212 0.43 11.57 6.10
N ALA A 213 -0.61 12.34 5.75
CA ALA A 213 -1.83 12.43 6.53
C ALA A 213 -2.56 11.08 6.57
N ARG A 214 -2.62 10.38 5.43
CA ARG A 214 -3.21 9.04 5.31
C ARG A 214 -2.50 8.05 6.23
N TYR A 215 -1.17 8.06 6.19
CA TYR A 215 -0.36 7.24 7.09
C TYR A 215 -0.58 7.60 8.57
N ALA A 216 -0.53 8.89 8.91
CA ALA A 216 -0.69 9.37 10.29
C ALA A 216 -2.04 8.97 10.88
N LEU A 217 -3.14 9.17 10.13
CA LEU A 217 -4.49 8.79 10.56
C LEU A 217 -4.64 7.28 10.72
N TRP A 218 -4.08 6.50 9.78
CA TRP A 218 -4.04 5.04 9.90
C TRP A 218 -3.30 4.60 11.17
N HIS A 219 -2.09 5.10 11.39
CA HIS A 219 -1.27 4.74 12.56
C HIS A 219 -1.92 5.19 13.88
N ALA A 220 -2.52 6.38 13.92
CA ALA A 220 -3.26 6.89 15.09
C ALA A 220 -4.47 5.99 15.39
N GLY A 221 -5.22 5.61 14.35
CA GLY A 221 -6.33 4.66 14.48
C GLY A 221 -5.87 3.30 15.03
N LEU A 222 -4.76 2.75 14.54
CA LEU A 222 -4.19 1.50 15.06
C LEU A 222 -3.76 1.61 16.54
N THR A 223 -3.16 2.74 16.92
CA THR A 223 -2.74 2.99 18.30
C THR A 223 -3.95 3.02 19.23
N LEU A 224 -4.99 3.79 18.87
CA LEU A 224 -6.23 3.87 19.63
C LEU A 224 -6.96 2.51 19.71
N LEU A 225 -7.00 1.75 18.60
CA LEU A 225 -7.58 0.41 18.59
C LEU A 225 -6.83 -0.55 19.52
N ALA A 226 -5.49 -0.49 19.57
CA ALA A 226 -4.71 -1.33 20.47
C ALA A 226 -5.05 -1.04 21.94
N GLU A 227 -5.21 0.23 22.31
CA GLU A 227 -5.63 0.65 23.66
C GLU A 227 -7.04 0.13 24.01
N ILE A 228 -8.01 0.29 23.10
CA ILE A 228 -9.40 -0.15 23.28
C ILE A 228 -9.49 -1.68 23.40
N LEU A 229 -8.71 -2.42 22.60
CA LEU A 229 -8.81 -3.87 22.49
C LEU A 229 -8.06 -4.61 23.61
N THR A 230 -7.00 -4.03 24.16
CA THR A 230 -6.16 -4.64 25.21
C THR A 230 -6.98 -5.20 26.40
N PRO A 231 -7.94 -4.47 26.99
CA PRO A 231 -8.75 -5.00 28.10
C PRO A 231 -9.91 -5.89 27.66
N VAL A 232 -10.31 -5.84 26.38
CA VAL A 232 -11.55 -6.46 25.86
C VAL A 232 -11.31 -7.86 25.30
N LEU A 233 -10.14 -8.12 24.74
CA LEU A 233 -9.82 -9.42 24.13
C LEU A 233 -9.47 -10.49 25.17
N GLN A 234 -9.99 -11.69 24.95
CA GLN A 234 -9.91 -12.79 25.92
C GLN A 234 -8.73 -13.74 25.64
N THR A 235 -8.49 -14.03 24.35
CA THR A 235 -7.54 -15.05 23.88
C THR A 235 -6.26 -14.45 23.32
N VAL A 236 -6.36 -13.24 22.74
CA VAL A 236 -5.26 -12.49 22.17
C VAL A 236 -4.93 -11.30 23.07
N ALA A 237 -3.65 -11.07 23.34
CA ALA A 237 -3.16 -9.80 23.87
C ALA A 237 -2.66 -8.96 22.69
N VAL A 238 -3.08 -7.71 22.59
CA VAL A 238 -2.70 -6.82 21.49
C VAL A 238 -1.60 -5.86 21.95
N ALA A 239 -0.57 -5.73 21.13
CA ALA A 239 0.48 -4.73 21.27
C ALA A 239 0.19 -3.52 20.35
N PRO A 240 0.74 -2.32 20.68
CA PRO A 240 0.72 -1.16 19.78
C PRO A 240 1.32 -1.48 18.41
N PRO A 241 1.07 -0.66 17.37
CA PRO A 241 1.60 -0.91 16.03
C PRO A 241 3.13 -0.93 16.04
N ALA A 242 3.72 -1.93 15.38
CA ALA A 242 5.15 -2.03 15.15
C ALA A 242 5.66 -1.05 14.09
N ALA A 243 4.75 -0.44 13.31
CA ALA A 243 5.07 0.63 12.39
C ALA A 243 5.70 1.84 13.11
N VAL A 244 6.60 2.54 12.45
CA VAL A 244 7.19 3.77 12.99
C VAL A 244 6.17 4.90 12.95
N THR A 245 6.16 5.77 13.96
CA THR A 245 5.19 6.87 14.00
C THR A 245 5.40 7.87 12.87
N ARG A 246 6.65 8.14 12.48
CA ARG A 246 6.99 9.18 11.49
C ARG A 246 7.99 8.66 10.44
N PRO A 247 7.58 7.80 9.51
CA PRO A 247 8.49 7.17 8.54
C PRO A 247 9.20 8.15 7.60
N TRP A 248 8.71 9.39 7.46
CA TRP A 248 9.38 10.45 6.69
C TRP A 248 10.49 11.19 7.47
N ILE A 249 10.67 10.89 8.76
CA ILE A 249 11.70 11.48 9.63
C ILE A 249 12.59 10.37 10.19
N GLU A 250 11.97 9.29 10.61
CA GLU A 250 12.60 8.16 11.30
C GLU A 250 12.78 7.01 10.32
N ALA A 251 13.97 6.41 10.32
CA ALA A 251 14.21 5.21 9.55
C ALA A 251 13.38 4.05 10.11
N GLU A 252 12.73 3.29 9.22
CA GLU A 252 12.04 2.08 9.63
C GLU A 252 13.05 1.07 10.21
N PRO A 253 12.78 0.47 11.39
CA PRO A 253 13.67 -0.53 11.94
C PRO A 253 13.80 -1.68 10.93
N ALA A 254 15.05 -2.11 10.70
CA ALA A 254 15.29 -3.25 9.82
C ALA A 254 14.46 -4.44 10.32
N PRO A 255 13.74 -5.15 9.42
CA PRO A 255 12.94 -6.29 9.83
C PRO A 255 13.83 -7.25 10.61
N PRO A 256 13.35 -7.83 11.72
CA PRO A 256 14.16 -8.74 12.51
C PRO A 256 14.66 -9.82 11.58
N THR A 257 15.98 -9.99 11.51
CA THR A 257 16.58 -11.03 10.68
C THR A 257 16.08 -12.36 11.22
N ILE A 258 15.12 -12.97 10.52
CA ILE A 258 14.58 -14.28 10.88
C ILE A 258 15.73 -15.26 10.68
N ARG A 259 16.47 -15.54 11.76
CA ARG A 259 17.47 -16.60 11.73
C ARG A 259 16.70 -17.90 11.49
N PRO A 260 17.05 -18.68 10.46
CA PRO A 260 16.36 -19.93 10.18
C PRO A 260 16.37 -20.78 11.46
N ASN A 261 15.20 -21.25 11.87
CA ASN A 261 15.05 -22.02 13.10
C ASN A 261 15.90 -23.30 13.01
N LEU A 262 17.09 -23.27 13.61
CA LEU A 262 18.06 -24.36 13.59
C LEU A 262 17.52 -25.60 14.31
N ALA A 263 16.52 -25.46 15.19
CA ALA A 263 15.92 -26.58 15.92
C ALA A 263 15.05 -27.49 15.03
N ARG A 264 14.69 -27.07 13.81
CA ARG A 264 14.03 -27.92 12.81
C ARG A 264 14.98 -28.60 11.82
N ARG A 265 16.30 -28.58 12.09
CA ARG A 265 17.21 -29.61 11.56
C ARG A 265 17.24 -30.80 12.52
N THR A 266 16.08 -31.39 12.82
CA THR A 266 16.08 -32.84 12.93
C THR A 266 16.56 -33.34 11.59
N VAL A 267 17.78 -33.85 11.58
CA VAL A 267 18.39 -34.61 10.50
C VAL A 267 17.40 -35.73 10.18
N ALA A 268 16.40 -35.44 9.34
CA ALA A 268 15.81 -36.46 8.51
C ALA A 268 16.97 -36.88 7.63
N LEU A 269 17.71 -37.88 8.13
CA LEU A 269 18.65 -38.68 7.39
C LEU A 269 18.04 -38.83 6.01
N ASP A 270 18.65 -38.11 5.08
CA ASP A 270 18.28 -38.04 3.70
C ASP A 270 18.20 -39.50 3.23
N ARG A 271 16.98 -40.04 3.20
CA ARG A 271 16.67 -41.28 2.51
C ARG A 271 16.93 -40.92 1.07
N ARG A 272 18.20 -41.07 0.69
CA ARG A 272 18.80 -40.83 -0.62
C ARG A 272 17.70 -40.87 -1.66
N ARG A 273 17.14 -39.70 -1.99
CA ARG A 273 16.31 -39.62 -3.19
C ARG A 273 17.26 -40.07 -4.29
N PRO A 274 16.98 -41.20 -4.98
CA PRO A 274 17.82 -41.61 -6.09
C PRO A 274 17.87 -40.40 -7.01
N VAL A 275 19.07 -39.87 -7.22
CA VAL A 275 19.32 -38.73 -8.09
C VAL A 275 18.65 -39.08 -9.41
N ALA A 276 17.51 -38.45 -9.70
CA ALA A 276 16.87 -38.58 -10.98
C ALA A 276 17.95 -38.14 -11.98
N ARG A 277 18.46 -39.10 -12.76
CA ARG A 277 19.43 -38.83 -13.81
C ARG A 277 18.87 -37.68 -14.62
N ARG A 278 19.54 -36.52 -14.55
CA ARG A 278 19.19 -35.37 -15.38
C ARG A 278 19.08 -35.89 -16.79
N ALA A 279 17.91 -35.72 -17.41
CA ALA A 279 17.78 -35.90 -18.84
C ALA A 279 18.91 -35.09 -19.50
N PRO A 280 19.64 -35.66 -20.46
CA PRO A 280 20.71 -34.96 -21.16
C PRO A 280 20.15 -33.63 -21.65
N GLY A 281 20.84 -32.52 -21.30
CA GLY A 281 20.42 -31.19 -21.68
C GLY A 281 20.16 -31.14 -23.19
N ARG A 282 19.02 -30.57 -23.59
CA ARG A 282 18.73 -30.28 -25.00
C ARG A 282 19.95 -29.57 -25.58
N ARG A 283 20.52 -30.12 -26.65
CA ARG A 283 21.55 -29.44 -27.45
C ARG A 283 21.00 -28.05 -27.79
N PRO A 284 21.79 -26.98 -27.63
CA PRO A 284 21.40 -25.67 -28.11
C PRO A 284 21.11 -25.80 -29.61
N GLU A 285 19.92 -25.40 -30.02
CA GLU A 285 19.57 -25.36 -31.43
C GLU A 285 20.55 -24.41 -32.14
N PRO A 286 21.05 -24.78 -33.34
CA PRO A 286 21.93 -23.90 -34.09
C PRO A 286 21.20 -22.59 -34.37
N VAL A 287 21.84 -21.48 -34.02
CA VAL A 287 21.38 -20.13 -34.33
C VAL A 287 21.15 -20.05 -35.84
N ARG A 288 19.89 -20.02 -36.27
CA ARG A 288 19.56 -19.76 -37.66
C ARG A 288 19.87 -18.30 -37.93
N MET A 289 20.99 -18.04 -38.62
CA MET A 289 21.20 -16.75 -39.27
C MET A 289 20.17 -16.64 -40.40
N SER A 290 19.14 -15.82 -40.21
CA SER A 290 18.25 -15.45 -41.30
C SER A 290 19.05 -14.66 -42.34
N PRO A 291 19.01 -15.03 -43.62
CA PRO A 291 19.69 -14.28 -44.67
C PRO A 291 19.12 -12.84 -44.75
N PRO A 292 19.96 -11.81 -45.02
CA PRO A 292 19.56 -10.41 -45.01
C PRO A 292 18.38 -10.07 -45.95
N SER A 293 18.12 -10.90 -46.96
CA SER A 293 17.01 -10.75 -47.90
C SER A 293 15.63 -11.00 -47.31
N GLU A 294 15.52 -11.63 -46.14
CA GLU A 294 14.25 -11.93 -45.47
C GLU A 294 13.82 -10.86 -44.46
N TRP A 295 14.66 -9.85 -44.22
CA TRP A 295 14.33 -8.77 -43.29
C TRP A 295 13.43 -7.73 -43.98
N LYS A 296 12.14 -7.72 -43.63
CA LYS A 296 11.22 -6.63 -43.97
C LYS A 296 11.10 -5.67 -42.79
N PRO A 297 11.46 -4.38 -42.93
CA PRO A 297 11.20 -3.41 -41.88
C PRO A 297 9.69 -3.24 -41.71
N ALA A 298 9.22 -3.35 -40.47
CA ALA A 298 7.84 -3.06 -40.12
C ALA A 298 7.59 -1.56 -40.29
N GLY A 299 6.78 -1.18 -41.28
CA GLY A 299 6.27 0.20 -41.42
C GLY A 299 6.48 0.90 -42.75
N ALA A 300 6.45 0.20 -43.89
CA ALA A 300 6.25 0.84 -45.19
C ALA A 300 4.81 0.62 -45.66
N ALA A 301 3.94 1.60 -45.38
CA ALA A 301 2.64 1.81 -46.01
C ALA A 301 2.54 3.30 -46.37
#